data_AF-A0A9X9A2G4-F1
#
_entry.id   AF-A0A9X9A2G4-F1
#
_cell.length_a   1.000
_cell.length_b   1.000
_cell.length_c   1.000
_cell.angle_alpha   90.00
_cell.angle_beta   90.00
_cell.angle_gamma   90.00
#
_symmetry.space_group_name_H-M   'P 1'
#
loop_
_entity.id
_entity.type
_entity.pdbx_description
1 polymer ?
#
loop_
_entity_poly.entity_id
_entity_poly.type
_entity_poly.pdbx_seq_one_letter_code
_entity_poly.pdbx_strand_id
1 'polypeptide(L)'
;MLFSFIPPHFTYAEVNTAYKKHELRAVWIASVLNIDWPSKTGLPIEKQKQEFIRLLDDVKSTGMNAVVVQIKPTADAFYPSNYGPWSEYITGTQGKDPGYDPLAFMIEETHKRNIEFHAWINPYRITMNHTDINRLSNNHP
;
A
#
# COMPACT_ATOMS: atom_id res chain seq x y z
N MET A 1 31.07 -7.91 49.88
CA MET A 1 30.26 -7.58 48.69
C MET A 1 29.14 -8.61 48.60
N LEU A 2 27.92 -8.22 48.95
CA LEU A 2 26.72 -9.04 48.77
C LEU A 2 26.10 -8.67 47.42
N PHE A 3 26.00 -9.62 46.51
CA PHE A 3 25.23 -9.46 45.28
C PHE A 3 23.77 -9.82 45.58
N SER A 4 22.89 -8.81 45.60
CA SER A 4 21.44 -9.02 45.57
C SER A 4 21.01 -9.41 44.16
N PHE A 5 20.48 -10.62 44.03
CA PHE A 5 19.73 -11.04 42.85
C PHE A 5 18.36 -10.35 42.86
N ILE A 6 18.14 -9.41 41.93
CA ILE A 6 16.82 -8.88 41.64
C ILE A 6 16.17 -9.86 40.63
N PRO A 7 15.05 -10.51 40.96
CA PRO A 7 14.35 -11.35 40.00
C PRO A 7 13.76 -10.49 38.86
N PRO A 8 13.78 -10.96 37.61
CA PRO A 8 13.23 -10.20 36.49
C PRO A 8 11.73 -9.96 36.72
N HIS A 9 11.35 -8.69 36.65
CA HIS A 9 9.96 -8.26 36.63
C HIS A 9 9.21 -8.97 35.50
N PHE A 10 8.02 -9.49 35.86
CA PHE A 10 7.07 -10.15 34.98
C PHE A 10 6.99 -9.49 33.59
N THR A 11 7.35 -10.27 32.57
CA THR A 11 7.10 -9.96 31.17
C THR A 11 5.60 -9.76 30.95
N TYR A 12 5.24 -8.67 30.27
CA TYR A 12 3.90 -8.43 29.75
C TYR A 12 3.40 -9.71 29.07
N ALA A 13 2.34 -10.32 29.63
CA ALA A 13 1.68 -11.45 29.03
C ALA A 13 1.20 -11.09 27.63
N GLU A 14 1.42 -11.98 26.66
CA GLU A 14 0.75 -11.90 25.37
C GLU A 14 -0.75 -11.82 25.62
N VAL A 15 -1.35 -10.68 25.31
CA VAL A 15 -2.81 -10.54 25.30
C VAL A 15 -3.29 -11.48 24.21
N ASN A 16 -3.85 -12.62 24.61
CA ASN A 16 -4.50 -13.55 23.70
C ASN A 16 -5.82 -12.93 23.25
N THR A 17 -5.74 -12.01 22.30
CA THR A 17 -6.92 -11.45 21.64
C THR A 17 -7.55 -12.57 20.83
N ALA A 18 -8.70 -13.07 21.28
CA ALA A 18 -9.50 -14.00 20.51
C ALA A 18 -10.05 -13.28 19.26
N TYR A 19 -9.26 -13.27 18.18
CA TYR A 19 -9.71 -12.77 16.89
C TYR A 19 -10.80 -13.70 16.38
N LYS A 20 -12.05 -13.23 16.41
CA LYS A 20 -13.15 -13.96 15.79
C LYS A 20 -12.90 -13.94 14.28
N LYS A 21 -12.58 -15.11 13.71
CA LYS A 21 -12.33 -15.22 12.27
C LYS A 21 -13.62 -14.87 11.53
N HIS A 22 -13.63 -13.73 10.87
CA HIS A 22 -14.71 -13.33 9.98
C HIS A 22 -14.41 -13.86 8.57
N GLU A 23 -15.45 -14.07 7.78
CA GLU A 23 -15.30 -14.36 6.35
C GLU A 23 -14.58 -13.18 5.68
N LEU A 24 -13.50 -13.46 4.95
CA LEU A 24 -12.79 -12.46 4.16
C LEU A 24 -13.55 -12.24 2.85
N ARG A 25 -14.02 -11.01 2.63
CA ARG A 25 -14.70 -10.57 1.40
C ARG A 25 -13.92 -9.40 0.84
N ALA A 26 -12.95 -9.72 -0.01
CA ALA A 26 -11.96 -8.78 -0.49
C ALA A 26 -12.11 -8.48 -1.98
N VAL A 27 -11.71 -7.29 -2.38
CA VAL A 27 -11.43 -6.94 -3.78
C VAL A 27 -9.95 -6.64 -3.97
N TRP A 28 -9.42 -6.94 -5.14
CA TRP A 28 -8.09 -6.48 -5.55
C TRP A 28 -8.21 -5.12 -6.23
N ILE A 29 -7.24 -4.25 -5.98
CA ILE A 29 -7.07 -2.97 -6.65
C ILE A 29 -5.66 -2.95 -7.24
N ALA A 30 -5.56 -3.23 -8.54
CA ALA A 30 -4.33 -3.26 -9.30
C ALA A 30 -3.94 -1.86 -9.78
N SER A 31 -2.66 -1.53 -9.60
CA SER A 31 -2.10 -0.24 -9.98
C SER A 31 -1.19 -0.31 -11.20
N VAL A 32 -0.63 -1.49 -11.49
CA VAL A 32 0.13 -1.75 -12.72
C VAL A 32 -0.76 -1.45 -13.93
N LEU A 33 -0.20 -0.74 -14.91
CA LEU A 33 -0.92 -0.29 -16.11
C LEU A 33 -2.20 0.52 -15.82
N ASN A 34 -2.35 1.05 -14.60
CA ASN A 34 -3.53 1.82 -14.20
C ASN A 34 -4.86 1.04 -14.38
N ILE A 35 -4.83 -0.29 -14.13
CA ILE A 35 -6.01 -1.17 -14.32
C ILE A 35 -7.20 -0.70 -13.48
N ASP A 36 -7.01 -0.53 -12.16
CA ASP A 36 -8.08 -0.12 -11.25
C ASP A 36 -7.85 1.29 -10.70
N TRP A 37 -6.61 1.60 -10.26
CA TRP A 37 -6.31 2.91 -9.67
C TRP A 37 -4.81 3.30 -9.74
N PRO A 38 -4.49 4.60 -9.98
CA PRO A 38 -5.40 5.65 -10.43
C PRO A 38 -5.83 5.37 -11.89
N SER A 39 -6.94 5.96 -12.35
CA SER A 39 -7.49 5.66 -13.69
C SER A 39 -6.56 6.01 -14.85
N LYS A 40 -5.59 6.89 -14.61
CA LYS A 40 -4.45 7.19 -15.48
C LYS A 40 -3.34 7.85 -14.69
N THR A 41 -2.13 7.82 -15.24
CA THR A 41 -0.98 8.53 -14.69
C THR A 41 -1.14 10.05 -14.73
N GLY A 42 -0.58 10.76 -13.77
CA GLY A 42 -0.44 12.22 -13.79
C GLY A 42 -1.75 12.97 -13.49
N LEU A 43 -2.75 12.30 -12.92
CA LEU A 43 -3.96 12.96 -12.43
C LEU A 43 -3.63 13.97 -11.31
N PRO A 44 -4.40 15.07 -11.19
CA PRO A 44 -4.33 15.90 -9.99
C PRO A 44 -4.55 15.07 -8.72
N ILE A 45 -3.82 15.38 -7.64
CA ILE A 45 -3.88 14.66 -6.36
C ILE A 45 -5.34 14.49 -5.90
N GLU A 46 -6.13 15.56 -5.97
CA GLU A 46 -7.55 15.53 -5.58
C GLU A 46 -8.39 14.56 -6.40
N LYS A 47 -8.06 14.36 -7.68
CA LYS A 47 -8.74 13.37 -8.52
C LYS A 47 -8.33 11.95 -8.14
N GLN A 48 -7.05 11.70 -7.88
CA GLN A 48 -6.59 10.39 -7.41
C GLN A 48 -7.29 10.01 -6.09
N LYS A 49 -7.37 10.96 -5.14
CA LYS A 49 -8.08 10.76 -3.88
C LYS A 49 -9.58 10.49 -4.06
N GLN A 50 -10.25 11.28 -4.90
CA GLN A 50 -11.68 11.10 -5.21
C GLN A 50 -11.96 9.73 -5.82
N GLU A 51 -11.11 9.27 -6.75
CA GLU A 51 -11.25 7.94 -7.36
C GLU A 51 -11.10 6.82 -6.33
N PHE A 52 -10.09 6.90 -5.44
CA PHE A 52 -9.90 5.89 -4.41
C PHE A 52 -11.05 5.85 -3.41
N ILE A 53 -11.52 7.02 -2.96
CA ILE A 53 -12.69 7.15 -2.08
C ILE A 53 -13.91 6.48 -2.72
N ARG A 54 -14.16 6.74 -4.01
CA ARG A 54 -15.26 6.11 -4.75
C ARG A 54 -15.13 4.59 -4.76
N LEU A 55 -13.94 4.05 -5.03
CA LEU A 55 -13.70 2.61 -4.97
C LEU A 55 -14.05 2.03 -3.59
N LEU A 56 -13.64 2.70 -2.50
CA LEU A 56 -13.98 2.25 -1.16
C LEU A 56 -15.47 2.33 -0.84
N ASP A 57 -16.17 3.35 -1.35
CA ASP A 57 -17.62 3.48 -1.20
C ASP A 57 -18.34 2.33 -1.94
N ASP A 58 -17.88 1.97 -3.14
CA ASP A 58 -18.39 0.84 -3.92
C ASP A 58 -18.13 -0.50 -3.20
N VAL A 59 -16.92 -0.71 -2.67
CA VAL A 59 -16.54 -1.87 -1.84
C VAL A 59 -17.46 -2.00 -0.63
N LYS A 60 -17.69 -0.90 0.09
CA LYS A 60 -18.60 -0.90 1.23
C LYS A 60 -20.04 -1.22 0.83
N SER A 61 -20.52 -0.67 -0.28
CA SER A 61 -21.90 -0.86 -0.77
C SER A 61 -22.22 -2.31 -1.14
N THR A 62 -21.20 -3.08 -1.53
CA THR A 62 -21.31 -4.48 -1.94
C THR A 62 -21.14 -5.47 -0.77
N GLY A 63 -20.94 -4.97 0.46
CA GLY A 63 -20.77 -5.80 1.66
C GLY A 63 -19.38 -6.41 1.82
N MET A 64 -18.41 -6.00 1.00
CA MET A 64 -17.01 -6.38 1.14
C MET A 64 -16.40 -5.74 2.41
N ASN A 65 -15.38 -6.38 2.97
CA ASN A 65 -14.76 -5.95 4.23
C ASN A 65 -13.24 -5.75 4.12
N ALA A 66 -12.64 -5.99 2.96
CA ALA A 66 -11.21 -5.80 2.75
C ALA A 66 -10.89 -5.30 1.34
N VAL A 67 -9.78 -4.58 1.20
CA VAL A 67 -9.14 -4.25 -0.08
C VAL A 67 -7.71 -4.74 -0.08
N VAL A 68 -7.29 -5.34 -1.20
CA VAL A 68 -5.92 -5.78 -1.45
C VAL A 68 -5.32 -4.88 -2.52
N VAL A 69 -4.51 -3.90 -2.11
CA VAL A 69 -4.07 -2.80 -2.97
C VAL A 69 -2.62 -2.99 -3.41
N GLN A 70 -2.37 -2.89 -4.71
CA GLN A 70 -1.03 -3.02 -5.27
C GLN A 70 -0.17 -1.79 -5.01
N ILE A 71 0.74 -1.87 -4.05
CA ILE A 71 1.59 -0.75 -3.62
C ILE A 71 3.02 -0.82 -4.15
N LYS A 72 3.39 -1.94 -4.78
CA LYS A 72 4.67 -2.19 -5.46
C LYS A 72 4.45 -3.05 -6.72
N PRO A 73 4.08 -2.46 -7.86
CA PRO A 73 3.85 -3.21 -9.11
C PRO A 73 5.12 -3.62 -9.86
N THR A 74 6.14 -2.75 -9.95
CA THR A 74 7.33 -2.90 -10.83
C THR A 74 8.56 -2.34 -10.14
N ALA A 75 9.05 -3.05 -9.12
CA ALA A 75 10.21 -2.67 -8.30
C ALA A 75 10.21 -1.21 -7.74
N ASP A 76 9.05 -0.57 -7.76
CA ASP A 76 8.78 0.81 -7.35
C ASP A 76 7.88 0.85 -6.11
N ALA A 77 7.43 2.05 -5.73
CA ALA A 77 6.66 2.29 -4.51
C ALA A 77 5.54 3.34 -4.70
N PHE A 78 4.41 3.08 -4.04
CA PHE A 78 3.30 4.02 -3.85
C PHE A 78 3.36 4.75 -2.51
N TYR A 79 4.54 4.82 -1.92
CA TYR A 79 4.82 5.38 -0.60
C TYR A 79 6.25 5.95 -0.58
N PRO A 80 6.56 6.92 0.30
CA PRO A 80 7.91 7.43 0.44
C PRO A 80 8.84 6.29 0.91
N SER A 81 9.79 5.92 0.06
CA SER A 81 10.67 4.76 0.28
C SER A 81 12.13 5.12 0.08
N ASN A 82 12.99 4.59 0.95
CA ASN A 82 14.45 4.64 0.79
C ASN A 82 14.98 3.47 -0.06
N TYR A 83 14.13 2.51 -0.43
CA TYR A 83 14.52 1.25 -1.07
C TYR A 83 14.06 1.11 -2.51
N GLY A 84 13.23 2.02 -3.01
CA GLY A 84 12.73 1.95 -4.38
C GLY A 84 12.15 3.29 -4.82
N PRO A 85 12.13 3.56 -6.12
CA PRO A 85 11.63 4.82 -6.66
C PRO A 85 10.11 4.93 -6.53
N TRP A 86 9.62 6.17 -6.61
CA TRP A 86 8.20 6.43 -6.86
C TRP A 86 7.72 5.73 -8.12
N SER A 87 6.54 5.13 -8.05
CA SER A 87 5.93 4.43 -9.17
C SER A 87 5.60 5.37 -10.34
N GLU A 88 5.91 4.91 -11.56
CA GLU A 88 5.50 5.59 -12.79
C GLU A 88 3.98 5.64 -12.92
N TYR A 89 3.25 4.68 -12.34
CA TYR A 89 1.79 4.60 -12.47
C TYR A 89 1.04 5.71 -11.71
N ILE A 90 1.73 6.49 -10.87
CA ILE A 90 1.14 7.66 -10.21
C ILE A 90 1.32 8.91 -11.08
N THR A 91 2.55 9.19 -11.51
CA THR A 91 2.92 10.49 -12.10
C THR A 91 3.18 10.44 -13.61
N GLY A 92 3.34 9.24 -14.18
CA GLY A 92 3.77 8.98 -15.55
C GLY A 92 5.30 8.94 -15.70
N THR A 93 6.05 9.10 -14.60
CA THR A 93 7.52 9.09 -14.61
C THR A 93 8.04 8.40 -13.36
N GLN A 94 8.79 7.31 -13.52
CA GLN A 94 9.38 6.61 -12.39
C GLN A 94 10.35 7.52 -11.62
N GLY A 95 10.31 7.45 -10.29
CA GLY A 95 11.14 8.26 -9.40
C GLY A 95 10.63 9.69 -9.16
N LYS A 96 9.60 10.15 -9.88
CA LYS A 96 9.02 11.48 -9.66
C LYS A 96 8.05 11.46 -8.47
N ASP A 97 8.34 12.31 -7.49
CA ASP A 97 7.50 12.53 -6.31
C ASP A 97 6.10 13.03 -6.72
N PRO A 98 5.01 12.38 -6.26
CA PRO A 98 3.65 12.79 -6.56
C PRO A 98 3.15 13.98 -5.74
N GLY A 99 3.91 14.46 -4.75
CA GLY A 99 3.57 15.59 -3.89
C GLY A 99 2.68 15.24 -2.68
N TYR A 100 2.48 13.95 -2.40
CA TYR A 100 1.78 13.44 -1.22
C TYR A 100 2.19 11.99 -0.94
N ASP A 101 1.76 11.42 0.19
CA ASP A 101 1.91 9.99 0.48
C ASP A 101 0.60 9.25 0.14
N PRO A 102 0.53 8.53 -1.01
CA PRO A 102 -0.66 7.78 -1.39
C PRO A 102 -1.00 6.67 -0.42
N LEU A 103 -0.02 5.94 0.10
CA LEU A 103 -0.27 4.81 0.99
C LEU A 103 -0.87 5.26 2.31
N ALA A 104 -0.34 6.32 2.91
CA ALA A 104 -0.89 6.88 4.14
C ALA A 104 -2.37 7.28 3.95
N PHE A 105 -2.67 7.99 2.85
CA PHE A 105 -4.03 8.37 2.49
C PHE A 105 -4.95 7.15 2.28
N MET A 106 -4.48 6.14 1.52
CA MET A 106 -5.27 4.95 1.22
C MET A 106 -5.62 4.18 2.50
N ILE A 107 -4.66 4.00 3.41
CA ILE A 107 -4.88 3.33 4.71
C ILE A 107 -5.90 4.11 5.54
N GLU A 108 -5.73 5.43 5.67
CA GLU A 108 -6.62 6.27 6.47
C GLU A 108 -8.07 6.21 5.97
N GLU A 109 -8.29 6.39 4.67
CA GLU A 109 -9.64 6.37 4.09
C GLU A 109 -10.31 4.99 4.14
N THR A 110 -9.50 3.93 4.04
CA THR A 110 -9.97 2.54 4.16
C THR A 110 -10.46 2.27 5.59
N HIS A 111 -9.67 2.65 6.59
CA HIS A 111 -10.03 2.46 8.01
C HIS A 111 -11.23 3.32 8.45
N LYS A 112 -11.41 4.54 7.91
CA LYS A 112 -12.62 5.35 8.15
C LYS A 112 -13.92 4.62 7.79
N ARG A 113 -13.84 3.63 6.90
CA ARG A 113 -14.98 2.84 6.44
C ARG A 113 -15.11 1.48 7.13
N ASN A 114 -14.23 1.17 8.08
CA ASN A 114 -14.12 -0.14 8.73
C ASN A 114 -13.88 -1.28 7.71
N ILE A 115 -13.01 -1.00 6.73
CA ILE A 115 -12.50 -1.96 5.75
C ILE A 115 -11.06 -2.29 6.13
N GLU A 116 -10.63 -3.54 5.98
CA GLU A 116 -9.23 -3.92 6.15
C GLU A 116 -8.38 -3.52 4.93
N PHE A 117 -7.18 -3.01 5.17
CA PHE A 117 -6.21 -2.70 4.11
C PHE A 117 -5.10 -3.75 4.06
N HIS A 118 -4.94 -4.42 2.92
CA HIS A 118 -3.90 -5.41 2.68
C HIS A 118 -2.96 -4.90 1.59
N ALA A 119 -1.67 -4.78 1.90
CA ALA A 119 -0.64 -4.34 0.96
C ALA A 119 -0.22 -5.49 0.03
N TRP A 120 -0.42 -5.34 -1.28
CA TRP A 120 0.04 -6.28 -2.30
C TRP A 120 1.34 -5.79 -2.96
N ILE A 121 2.34 -6.67 -2.93
CA ILE A 121 3.67 -6.44 -3.49
C ILE A 121 3.95 -7.47 -4.59
N ASN A 122 4.46 -7.03 -5.73
CA ASN A 122 5.15 -7.90 -6.67
C ASN A 122 6.65 -7.95 -6.31
N PRO A 123 7.19 -9.12 -5.94
CA PRO A 123 8.54 -9.22 -5.39
C PRO A 123 9.66 -9.07 -6.44
N TYR A 124 9.45 -9.52 -7.68
CA TYR A 124 10.55 -9.71 -8.64
C TYR A 124 10.39 -8.92 -9.94
N ARG A 125 9.21 -8.36 -10.22
CA ARG A 125 9.00 -7.62 -11.47
C ARG A 125 9.78 -6.31 -11.45
N ILE A 126 10.61 -6.10 -12.47
CA ILE A 126 11.37 -4.87 -12.71
C ILE A 126 10.60 -3.95 -13.67
N THR A 127 10.17 -4.46 -14.83
CA THR A 127 9.39 -3.71 -15.83
C THR A 127 8.14 -4.50 -16.25
N MET A 128 7.18 -3.81 -16.87
CA MET A 128 5.96 -4.44 -17.42
C MET A 128 5.71 -4.08 -18.89
N ASN A 129 5.99 -2.85 -19.29
CA ASN A 129 5.65 -2.25 -20.58
C ASN A 129 6.85 -2.09 -21.54
N HIS A 130 8.08 -2.32 -21.08
CA HIS A 130 9.29 -2.28 -21.89
C HIS A 130 10.41 -3.14 -21.27
N THR A 131 11.49 -3.36 -22.03
CA THR A 131 12.70 -4.06 -21.56
C THR A 131 13.95 -3.16 -21.54
N ASP A 132 13.81 -1.88 -21.91
CA ASP A 132 14.91 -0.92 -21.91
C ASP A 132 15.26 -0.44 -20.50
N ILE A 133 16.46 -0.78 -20.04
CA ILE A 133 16.97 -0.47 -18.70
C ILE A 133 17.32 1.02 -18.56
N ASN A 134 17.64 1.71 -19.65
CA ASN A 134 18.02 3.13 -19.61
C ASN A 134 16.84 4.06 -19.28
N ARG A 135 15.61 3.52 -19.28
CA ARG A 135 14.39 4.24 -18.91
C ARG A 135 14.07 4.16 -17.42
N LEU A 136 14.76 3.29 -16.68
CA LEU A 136 14.58 3.16 -15.23
C LEU A 136 15.18 4.37 -14.51
N SER A 137 14.64 4.69 -13.33
CA SER A 137 15.23 5.74 -12.50
C SER A 137 16.63 5.36 -12.00
N ASN A 138 17.48 6.34 -11.76
CA ASN A 138 18.87 6.10 -11.31
C ASN A 138 18.99 5.35 -9.98
N ASN A 139 17.93 5.36 -9.17
CA ASN A 139 17.83 4.67 -7.88
C ASN A 139 16.97 3.40 -7.94
N HIS A 140 16.77 2.84 -9.15
CA HIS A 140 16.08 1.56 -9.30
C HIS A 140 16.89 0.44 -8.62
N PRO A 141 16.25 -0.45 -7.83
CA PRO A 141 16.92 -1.60 -7.20
C PRO A 141 17.49 -2.61 -8.19
#